data_AF-A0A966UIY7-F1
#
_entry.id   AF-A0A966UIY7-F1
#
_cell.length_a   1.000
_cell.length_b   1.000
_cell.length_c   1.000
_cell.angle_alpha   90.00
_cell.angle_beta   90.00
_cell.angle_gamma   90.00
#
_symmetry.space_group_name_H-M   'P 1'
#
loop_
_entity.id
_entity.type
_entity.pdbx_description
1 polymer ?
#
loop_
_entity_poly.entity_id
_entity_poly.type
_entity_poly.pdbx_seq_one_letter_code
_entity_poly.pdbx_strand_id
1 'polypeptide(L)'
;MSTIVTETSAVTPQPTMPWQATTRKKVATLMSLVISAVVSFVIVLVTGLAGVDGFALTFFGVSFLAVAIRTFRLDSKKRKDAFVTVAIIATAVLAFSPWMSIFGSVIIKGLRGLRPNFLYETMQTTTPDDELSLGGAGHAIVGSAIMVVIATAITLP
;
A
#
# COMPACT_ATOMS: atom_id res chain seq x y z
N MET A 1 -55.29 -19.69 48.25
CA MET A 1 -54.01 -18.95 48.35
C MET A 1 -53.33 -19.02 46.99
N SER A 2 -53.31 -17.91 46.26
CA SER A 2 -52.73 -17.80 44.91
C SER A 2 -51.34 -17.19 45.05
N THR A 3 -50.30 -17.93 44.69
CA THR A 3 -48.91 -17.46 44.69
C THR A 3 -48.64 -16.67 43.41
N ILE A 4 -48.49 -15.35 43.53
CA ILE A 4 -48.03 -14.49 42.44
C ILE A 4 -46.52 -14.72 42.31
N VAL A 5 -46.11 -15.32 41.19
CA VAL A 5 -44.71 -15.43 40.79
C VAL A 5 -44.30 -14.07 40.23
N THR A 6 -43.47 -13.33 40.97
CA THR A 6 -42.86 -12.09 40.49
C THR A 6 -41.75 -12.46 39.52
N GLU A 7 -42.01 -12.37 38.21
CA GLU A 7 -40.97 -12.55 37.20
C GLU A 7 -40.02 -11.35 37.24
N THR A 8 -38.85 -11.53 37.85
CA THR A 8 -37.75 -10.59 37.78
C THR A 8 -37.24 -10.58 36.34
N SER A 9 -37.62 -9.58 35.55
CA SER A 9 -37.12 -9.39 34.18
C SER A 9 -35.59 -9.28 34.23
N ALA A 10 -34.91 -10.34 33.80
CA ALA A 10 -33.45 -10.37 33.73
C ALA A 10 -32.98 -9.37 32.66
N VAL A 11 -32.38 -8.26 33.09
CA VAL A 11 -31.73 -7.29 32.20
C VAL A 11 -30.58 -8.04 31.50
N THR A 12 -30.77 -8.37 30.23
CA THR A 12 -29.74 -9.02 29.42
C THR A 12 -28.62 -8.01 29.19
N PRO A 13 -27.37 -8.26 29.65
CA PRO A 13 -26.29 -7.31 29.46
C PRO A 13 -26.03 -7.11 27.97
N GLN A 14 -26.19 -5.88 27.50
CA GLN A 14 -25.97 -5.56 26.10
C GLN A 14 -24.48 -5.78 25.76
N PRO A 15 -24.14 -6.52 24.68
CA PRO A 15 -22.76 -6.78 24.31
C PRO A 15 -22.02 -5.47 24.04
N THR A 16 -21.08 -5.11 24.90
CA THR A 16 -20.16 -3.98 24.69
C THR A 16 -18.88 -4.51 24.05
N MET A 17 -18.33 -3.79 23.07
CA MET A 17 -17.10 -4.16 22.36
C MET A 17 -15.92 -3.29 22.85
N PRO A 18 -15.31 -3.56 24.01
CA PRO A 18 -14.25 -2.74 24.59
C PRO A 18 -12.97 -2.68 23.74
N TRP A 19 -12.79 -3.60 22.80
CA TRP A 19 -11.68 -3.60 21.83
C TRP A 19 -11.87 -2.61 20.67
N GLN A 20 -13.08 -2.07 20.47
CA GLN A 20 -13.31 -1.10 19.41
C GLN A 20 -12.75 0.28 19.79
N ALA A 21 -11.78 0.75 19.01
CA ALA A 21 -11.29 2.11 19.15
C ALA A 21 -12.43 3.12 18.87
N THR A 22 -12.60 4.08 19.76
CA THR A 22 -13.56 5.18 19.61
C THR A 22 -13.32 5.94 18.30
N THR A 23 -14.39 6.35 17.61
CA THR A 23 -14.32 7.15 16.36
C THR A 23 -13.40 8.36 16.50
N ARG A 24 -13.43 9.05 17.64
CA ARG A 24 -12.54 10.18 17.94
C ARG A 24 -11.06 9.82 17.89
N LYS A 25 -10.67 8.64 18.40
CA LYS A 25 -9.27 8.17 18.33
C LYS A 25 -8.88 7.84 16.89
N LYS A 26 -9.77 7.18 16.13
CA LYS A 26 -9.53 6.88 14.71
C LYS A 26 -9.31 8.16 13.90
N VAL A 27 -10.17 9.15 14.07
CA VAL A 27 -10.05 10.46 13.42
C VAL A 27 -8.76 11.17 13.84
N ALA A 28 -8.42 11.18 15.13
CA ALA A 28 -7.17 11.81 15.59
C ALA A 28 -5.91 11.16 15.00
N THR A 29 -5.91 9.83 14.85
CA THR A 29 -4.80 9.12 14.18
C THR A 29 -4.78 9.42 12.69
N LEU A 30 -5.93 9.43 12.02
CA LEU A 30 -6.04 9.81 10.60
C LEU A 30 -5.54 11.23 10.36
N MET A 31 -5.96 12.20 11.16
CA MET A 31 -5.52 13.59 11.06
C MET A 31 -4.00 13.71 11.26
N SER A 32 -3.44 12.97 12.21
CA SER A 32 -1.99 12.93 12.41
C SER A 32 -1.26 12.40 11.16
N LEU A 33 -1.78 11.35 10.53
CA LEU A 33 -1.20 10.79 9.31
C LEU A 33 -1.34 11.75 8.12
N VAL A 34 -2.48 12.41 7.97
CA VAL A 34 -2.70 13.42 6.92
C VAL A 34 -1.75 14.60 7.09
N ILE A 35 -1.56 15.08 8.32
CA ILE A 35 -0.59 16.16 8.60
C ILE A 35 0.82 15.69 8.24
N SER A 36 1.22 14.48 8.65
CA SER A 36 2.52 13.92 8.26
C SER A 36 2.67 13.82 6.74
N ALA A 37 1.63 13.40 6.02
CA ALA A 37 1.64 13.34 4.56
C ALA A 37 1.82 14.73 3.92
N VAL A 38 1.09 15.74 4.39
CA VAL A 38 1.22 17.12 3.89
C VAL A 38 2.64 17.66 4.14
N VAL A 39 3.17 17.47 5.35
CA VAL A 39 4.53 17.92 5.69
C VAL A 39 5.56 17.23 4.81
N SER A 40 5.46 15.92 4.61
CA SER A 40 6.37 15.17 3.74
C SER A 40 6.28 15.63 2.28
N PHE A 41 5.08 15.92 1.79
CA PHE A 41 4.90 16.47 0.44
C PHE A 41 5.62 17.81 0.27
N VAL A 42 5.50 18.72 1.25
CA VAL A 42 6.21 20.00 1.23
C VAL A 42 7.74 19.79 1.27
N ILE A 43 8.23 18.85 2.08
CA ILE A 43 9.66 18.53 2.14
C ILE A 43 10.18 18.07 0.77
N VAL A 44 9.45 17.19 0.08
CA VAL A 44 9.83 16.71 -1.26
C VAL A 44 9.89 17.86 -2.27
N LEU A 45 8.92 18.77 -2.24
CA LEU A 45 8.91 19.93 -3.13
C LEU A 45 10.13 20.84 -2.95
N VAL A 46 10.58 21.03 -1.71
CA VAL A 46 11.74 21.91 -1.40
C VAL A 46 13.08 21.20 -1.69
N THR A 47 13.17 19.91 -1.40
CA THR A 47 14.42 19.14 -1.51
C THR A 47 14.68 18.60 -2.91
N GLY A 48 13.67 18.54 -3.78
CA GLY A 48 13.78 17.97 -5.13
C GLY A 48 13.95 16.45 -5.13
N LEU A 49 13.54 15.76 -4.05
CA LEU A 49 13.58 14.30 -3.96
C LEU A 49 12.72 13.64 -5.05
N ALA A 50 13.10 12.41 -5.43
CA ALA A 50 12.56 11.69 -6.58
C ALA A 50 11.06 11.32 -6.45
N GLY A 51 10.17 12.22 -6.86
CA GLY A 51 8.75 11.95 -7.12
C GLY A 51 8.02 11.20 -5.99
N VAL A 52 7.26 10.16 -6.38
CA VAL A 52 6.44 9.35 -5.46
C VAL A 52 7.29 8.59 -4.43
N ASP A 53 8.46 8.12 -4.82
CA ASP A 53 9.36 7.36 -3.94
C ASP A 53 10.04 8.24 -2.88
N GLY A 54 10.43 9.45 -3.27
CA GLY A 54 10.90 10.48 -2.34
C GLY A 54 9.82 10.89 -1.33
N PHE A 55 8.57 10.96 -1.76
CA PHE A 55 7.43 11.18 -0.88
C PHE A 55 7.27 10.05 0.14
N ALA A 56 7.32 8.80 -0.29
CA ALA A 56 7.17 7.69 0.64
C ALA A 56 8.29 7.66 1.71
N LEU A 57 9.55 7.88 1.30
CA LEU A 57 10.70 7.91 2.22
C LEU A 57 10.58 9.02 3.27
N THR A 58 10.22 10.23 2.83
CA THR A 58 10.02 11.38 3.73
C THR A 58 8.78 11.20 4.60
N PHE A 59 7.70 10.61 4.08
CA PHE A 59 6.51 10.25 4.85
C PHE A 59 6.82 9.29 5.99
N PHE A 60 7.65 8.29 5.73
CA PHE A 60 8.10 7.37 6.77
C PHE A 60 8.85 8.09 7.89
N GLY A 61 9.87 8.89 7.55
CA GLY A 61 10.65 9.63 8.55
C GLY A 61 9.80 10.61 9.37
N VAL A 62 8.95 11.39 8.71
CA VAL A 62 8.08 12.37 9.36
C VAL A 62 7.03 11.69 10.25
N SER A 63 6.43 10.60 9.80
CA SER A 63 5.45 9.84 10.60
C SER A 63 6.09 9.25 11.86
N PHE A 64 7.31 8.75 11.75
CA PHE A 64 8.08 8.23 12.88
C PHE A 64 8.42 9.32 13.89
N LEU A 65 8.85 10.48 13.41
CA LEU A 65 9.15 11.62 14.26
C LEU A 65 7.87 12.17 14.94
N ALA A 66 6.77 12.25 14.20
CA ALA A 66 5.48 12.71 14.73
C ALA A 66 4.96 11.78 15.84
N VAL A 67 5.05 10.46 15.68
CA VAL A 67 4.64 9.52 16.73
C VAL A 67 5.59 9.54 17.93
N ALA A 68 6.89 9.71 17.72
CA ALA A 68 7.87 9.84 18.80
C ALA A 68 7.57 11.07 19.68
N ILE A 69 7.31 12.23 19.06
CA ILE A 69 6.97 13.48 19.76
C ILE A 69 5.63 13.33 20.48
N ARG A 70 4.58 12.87 19.79
CA ARG A 70 3.22 12.73 20.35
C ARG A 70 3.19 11.82 21.57
N THR A 71 4.04 10.80 21.57
CA THR A 71 3.96 9.71 22.54
C THR A 71 5.05 9.77 23.60
N PHE A 72 5.86 10.83 23.60
CA PHE A 72 6.96 11.02 24.55
C PHE A 72 6.48 11.05 26.01
N ARG A 73 5.30 11.62 26.27
CA ARG A 73 4.70 11.75 27.62
C ARG A 73 3.70 10.65 27.99
N LEU A 74 3.51 9.64 27.14
CA LEU A 74 2.54 8.55 27.39
C LEU A 74 3.20 7.34 28.07
N ASP A 75 2.37 6.54 28.74
CA ASP A 75 2.77 5.24 29.29
C ASP A 75 3.46 4.37 28.24
N SER A 76 4.50 3.63 28.67
CA SER A 76 5.28 2.73 27.81
C SER A 76 4.42 1.74 27.00
N LYS A 77 3.29 1.26 27.55
CA LYS A 77 2.38 0.35 26.84
C LYS A 77 1.66 1.06 25.68
N LYS A 78 1.09 2.24 25.94
CA LYS A 78 0.40 3.06 24.92
C LYS A 78 1.38 3.58 23.87
N ARG A 79 2.64 3.83 24.28
CA ARG A 79 3.72 4.27 23.38
C ARG A 79 4.08 3.24 22.33
N LYS A 80 4.30 2.00 22.76
CA LYS A 80 4.64 0.91 21.85
C LYS A 80 3.51 0.64 20.86
N ASP A 81 2.27 0.62 21.34
CA ASP A 81 1.08 0.42 20.50
C ASP A 81 0.94 1.50 19.41
N ALA A 82 1.05 2.77 19.79
CA ALA A 82 0.99 3.88 18.83
C ALA A 82 2.14 3.82 17.80
N PHE A 83 3.36 3.52 18.27
CA PHE A 83 4.53 3.43 17.42
C PHE A 83 4.43 2.29 16.40
N VAL A 84 4.02 1.10 16.84
CA VAL A 84 3.81 -0.05 15.96
C VAL A 84 2.73 0.24 14.93
N THR A 85 1.62 0.85 15.35
CA THR A 85 0.52 1.22 14.43
C THR A 85 1.01 2.15 13.33
N VAL A 86 1.74 3.22 13.69
CA VAL A 86 2.29 4.17 12.72
C VAL A 86 3.37 3.52 11.85
N ALA A 87 4.24 2.69 12.43
CA ALA A 87 5.27 1.96 11.70
C ALA A 87 4.67 1.02 10.64
N ILE A 88 3.61 0.29 10.96
CA ILE A 88 2.91 -0.58 10.00
C ILE A 88 2.38 0.25 8.83
N ILE A 89 1.67 1.34 9.10
CA ILE A 89 1.07 2.19 8.05
C ILE A 89 2.17 2.83 7.19
N ALA A 90 3.20 3.40 7.83
CA ALA A 90 4.29 4.08 7.13
C ALA A 90 5.11 3.09 6.28
N THR A 91 5.39 1.89 6.81
CA THR A 91 6.12 0.85 6.06
C THR A 91 5.28 0.27 4.94
N ALA A 92 3.95 0.15 5.13
CA ALA A 92 3.05 -0.26 4.05
C ALA A 92 3.07 0.76 2.89
N VAL A 93 3.03 2.06 3.19
CA VAL A 93 3.16 3.11 2.17
C VAL A 93 4.53 3.06 1.49
N LEU A 94 5.62 2.86 2.25
CA LEU A 94 6.96 2.67 1.69
C LEU A 94 7.05 1.47 0.75
N ALA A 95 6.56 0.30 1.18
CA ALA A 95 6.63 -0.93 0.40
C ALA A 95 5.79 -0.83 -0.88
N PHE A 96 4.69 -0.08 -0.83
CA PHE A 96 3.81 0.12 -1.97
C PHE A 96 4.31 1.21 -2.94
N SER A 97 5.21 2.10 -2.50
CA SER A 97 5.69 3.20 -3.33
C SER A 97 6.35 2.78 -4.65
N PRO A 98 7.29 1.80 -4.67
CA PRO A 98 7.95 1.39 -5.90
C PRO A 98 6.96 0.88 -6.95
N TRP A 99 5.89 0.19 -6.51
CA TRP A 99 4.84 -0.28 -7.41
C TRP A 99 4.16 0.89 -8.11
N MET A 100 3.83 1.94 -7.36
CA MET A 100 3.16 3.10 -7.92
C MET A 100 4.08 3.91 -8.86
N SER A 101 5.36 3.96 -8.55
CA SER A 101 6.40 4.53 -9.41
C SER A 101 6.52 3.78 -10.74
N ILE A 102 6.58 2.45 -10.68
CA ILE A 102 6.61 1.59 -11.86
C ILE A 102 5.34 1.78 -12.69
N PHE A 103 4.15 1.65 -12.10
CA PHE A 103 2.89 1.81 -12.84
C PHE A 103 2.77 3.19 -13.48
N GLY A 104 3.12 4.26 -12.76
CA GLY A 104 3.12 5.61 -13.32
C GLY A 104 4.04 5.72 -14.54
N SER A 105 5.25 5.18 -14.45
CA SER A 105 6.20 5.19 -15.56
C SER A 105 5.73 4.35 -16.75
N VAL A 106 5.17 3.16 -16.50
CA VAL A 106 4.67 2.23 -17.51
C VAL A 106 3.47 2.82 -18.23
N ILE A 107 2.54 3.48 -17.52
CA ILE A 107 1.40 4.12 -18.17
C ILE A 107 1.89 5.32 -19.00
N ILE A 108 2.63 6.25 -18.42
CA ILE A 108 2.98 7.51 -19.10
C ILE A 108 3.94 7.27 -20.28
N LYS A 109 4.98 6.45 -20.08
CA LYS A 109 5.99 6.17 -21.11
C LYS A 109 5.59 5.01 -22.00
N GLY A 110 4.98 3.97 -21.44
CA GLY A 110 4.57 2.79 -22.20
C GLY A 110 3.44 3.08 -23.17
N LEU A 111 2.39 3.85 -22.81
CA LEU A 111 1.33 4.19 -23.79
C LEU A 111 1.87 4.97 -25.00
N ARG A 112 2.89 5.80 -24.81
CA ARG A 112 3.53 6.54 -25.92
C ARG A 112 4.35 5.63 -26.84
N GLY A 113 4.85 4.51 -26.32
CA GLY A 113 5.60 3.52 -27.06
C GLY A 113 4.75 2.40 -27.66
N LEU A 114 3.48 2.26 -27.27
CA LEU A 114 2.61 1.18 -27.75
C LEU A 114 2.21 1.42 -29.21
N ARG A 115 2.73 0.56 -30.09
CA ARG A 115 2.37 0.49 -31.51
C ARG A 115 1.84 -0.92 -31.81
N PRO A 116 0.90 -1.08 -32.75
CA PRO A 116 0.42 -2.41 -33.15
C PRO A 116 1.55 -3.36 -33.57
N ASN A 117 2.54 -2.83 -34.29
CA ASN A 117 3.72 -3.58 -34.74
C ASN A 117 4.50 -4.18 -33.57
N PHE A 118 4.61 -3.47 -32.43
CA PHE A 118 5.27 -3.97 -31.23
C PHE A 118 4.66 -5.28 -30.70
N LEU A 119 3.34 -5.45 -30.85
CA LEU A 119 2.60 -6.60 -30.35
C LEU A 119 2.54 -7.75 -31.35
N TYR A 120 2.29 -7.46 -32.63
CA TYR A 120 1.96 -8.48 -33.63
C TYR A 120 3.11 -8.87 -34.56
N GLU A 121 4.14 -8.03 -34.70
CA GLU A 121 5.28 -8.35 -35.57
C GLU A 121 6.26 -9.34 -34.92
N THR A 122 7.01 -10.03 -35.78
CA THR A 122 7.97 -11.08 -35.39
C THR A 122 9.27 -10.48 -34.84
N MET A 123 9.96 -11.25 -33.97
CA MET A 123 11.21 -10.83 -33.31
C MET A 123 12.49 -11.36 -34.01
N GLN A 124 12.39 -11.83 -35.27
CA GLN A 124 13.47 -12.55 -35.95
C GLN A 124 14.73 -11.71 -36.24
N THR A 125 14.58 -10.41 -36.48
CA THR A 125 15.69 -9.51 -36.86
C THR A 125 15.93 -8.40 -35.84
N THR A 126 15.32 -8.51 -34.66
CA THR A 126 15.39 -7.51 -33.58
C THR A 126 16.42 -7.88 -32.53
N THR A 127 17.23 -6.90 -32.17
CA THR A 127 18.20 -6.93 -31.07
C THR A 127 17.62 -6.20 -29.84
N PRO A 128 18.02 -6.52 -28.60
CA PRO A 128 17.46 -5.88 -27.40
C PRO A 128 17.59 -4.34 -27.35
N ASP A 129 18.55 -3.77 -28.09
CA ASP A 129 18.81 -2.33 -28.13
C ASP A 129 18.10 -1.61 -29.30
N ASP A 130 17.35 -2.34 -30.13
CA ASP A 130 16.62 -1.79 -31.26
C ASP A 130 15.40 -0.97 -30.81
N GLU A 131 14.94 -0.06 -31.67
CA GLU A 131 13.78 0.79 -31.38
C GLU A 131 12.52 -0.04 -31.06
N LEU A 132 11.67 0.46 -30.15
CA LEU A 132 10.35 -0.14 -29.84
C LEU A 132 9.39 -0.19 -31.04
N SER A 133 9.76 0.42 -32.17
CA SER A 133 9.04 0.33 -33.44
C SER A 133 9.13 -1.06 -34.07
N LEU A 134 10.20 -1.79 -33.74
CA LEU A 134 10.41 -3.17 -34.15
C LEU A 134 9.70 -4.12 -33.16
N GLY A 135 9.11 -5.17 -33.71
CA GLY A 135 8.12 -6.03 -33.03
C GLY A 135 8.66 -6.98 -31.97
N GLY A 136 7.78 -7.87 -31.51
CA GLY A 136 8.19 -9.08 -30.78
C GLY A 136 7.71 -9.19 -29.34
N ALA A 137 7.10 -8.15 -28.75
CA ALA A 137 6.64 -8.21 -27.37
C ALA A 137 5.51 -9.24 -27.16
N GLY A 138 4.58 -9.34 -28.11
CA GLY A 138 3.53 -10.36 -28.06
C GLY A 138 4.09 -11.78 -28.10
N HIS A 139 5.08 -12.02 -28.97
CA HIS A 139 5.78 -13.31 -29.05
C HIS A 139 6.52 -13.65 -27.75
N ALA A 140 7.19 -12.68 -27.13
CA ALA A 140 7.89 -12.86 -25.86
C ALA A 140 6.92 -13.19 -24.70
N ILE A 141 5.77 -12.52 -24.64
CA ILE A 141 4.73 -12.78 -23.63
C ILE A 141 4.15 -14.18 -23.81
N VAL A 142 3.79 -14.56 -25.04
CA VAL A 142 3.24 -15.89 -25.34
C VAL A 142 4.26 -16.99 -25.05
N GLY A 143 5.52 -16.81 -25.47
CA GLY A 143 6.59 -17.76 -25.17
C GLY A 143 6.80 -17.95 -23.66
N SER A 144 6.84 -16.86 -22.90
CA SER A 144 6.96 -16.92 -21.44
C SER A 144 5.77 -17.62 -20.78
N ALA A 145 4.55 -17.33 -21.24
CA ALA A 145 3.34 -17.98 -20.74
C ALA A 145 3.34 -19.49 -21.01
N ILE A 146 3.71 -19.92 -22.23
CA ILE A 146 3.82 -21.34 -22.59
C ILE A 146 4.85 -22.03 -21.70
N MET A 147 6.02 -21.42 -21.50
CA MET A 147 7.07 -21.96 -20.62
C MET A 147 6.56 -22.16 -19.19
N VAL A 148 5.87 -21.16 -18.62
CA VAL A 148 5.30 -21.24 -17.26
C VAL A 148 4.22 -22.32 -17.17
N VAL A 149 3.33 -22.42 -18.17
CA VAL A 149 2.25 -23.42 -18.19
C VAL A 149 2.82 -24.84 -18.29
N ILE A 150 3.77 -25.08 -19.19
CA ILE A 150 4.42 -26.40 -19.33
C ILE A 150 5.17 -26.75 -18.04
N ALA A 151 5.93 -25.81 -17.49
CA ALA A 151 6.64 -26.03 -16.23
C ALA A 151 5.69 -26.36 -15.07
N THR A 152 4.55 -25.67 -14.99
CA THR A 152 3.54 -25.90 -13.96
C THR A 152 2.87 -27.27 -14.14
N ALA A 153 2.50 -27.64 -15.37
CA ALA A 153 1.90 -28.94 -15.68
C ALA A 153 2.83 -30.14 -15.39
N ILE A 154 4.14 -29.96 -15.51
CA ILE A 154 5.13 -31.00 -15.17
C ILE A 154 5.38 -31.07 -13.66
N THR A 155 5.38 -29.94 -12.96
CA THR A 155 5.77 -29.86 -11.53
C THR A 155 4.61 -30.07 -10.55
N LEU A 156 3.38 -29.76 -10.94
CA LEU A 156 2.18 -30.01 -10.15
C LEU A 156 1.41 -31.21 -10.75
N PRO A 157 1.51 -32.42 -10.17
CA PRO A 157 0.77 -33.59 -10.63
C PRO A 157 -0.74 -33.48 -10.42
#